data_AF-A0A0F9CH74-F1
#
_entry.id   AF-A0A0F9CH74-F1
#
_cell.length_a   1.000
_cell.length_b   1.000
_cell.length_c   1.000
_cell.angle_alpha   90.00
_cell.angle_beta   90.00
_cell.angle_gamma   90.00
#
_symmetry.space_group_name_H-M   'P 1'
#
loop_
_entity.id
_entity.type
_entity.pdbx_description
1 polymer ?
#
loop_
_entity_poly.entity_id
_entity_poly.type
_entity_poly.pdbx_seq_one_letter_code
_entity_poly.pdbx_strand_id
1 'polypeptide(L)' 'GDVNGDGAATIADALLIAQCVAGLTGPCPGAGDVNGDGQVTIADALLIAQFVAGLIPGL' A
#
# COMPACT_ATOMS: atom_id res chain seq x y z
N GLY A 1 -2.93 -0.18 -5.05
CA GLY A 1 -3.67 0.89 -4.36
C GLY A 1 -4.74 0.29 -3.49
N ASP A 2 -5.70 -0.41 -4.09
CA ASP A 2 -6.57 -1.37 -3.40
C ASP A 2 -5.80 -2.68 -3.17
N VAL A 3 -5.27 -2.84 -1.96
CA VAL A 3 -4.40 -3.96 -1.57
C VAL A 3 -5.22 -5.04 -0.86
N ASN A 4 -6.29 -4.65 -0.17
CA ASN A 4 -7.18 -5.57 0.53
C ASN A 4 -8.30 -6.16 -0.37
N GLY A 5 -8.48 -5.63 -1.58
CA GLY A 5 -9.46 -6.09 -2.57
C GLY A 5 -10.89 -5.61 -2.32
N ASP A 6 -11.09 -4.51 -1.59
CA ASP A 6 -12.41 -3.98 -1.24
C ASP A 6 -12.99 -2.99 -2.29
N GLY A 7 -12.22 -2.70 -3.34
CA GLY A 7 -12.60 -1.82 -4.43
C GLY A 7 -12.23 -0.35 -4.23
N ALA A 8 -11.54 0.00 -3.14
CA ALA A 8 -11.09 1.36 -2.88
C ALA A 8 -9.61 1.41 -2.48
N ALA A 9 -8.91 2.47 -2.86
CA ALA A 9 -7.58 2.78 -2.34
C ALA A 9 -7.74 3.70 -1.12
N THR A 10 -7.49 3.15 0.07
CA THR A 10 -7.72 3.82 1.35
C THR A 10 -6.50 3.70 2.26
N ILE A 11 -6.57 4.32 3.45
CA ILE A 11 -5.53 4.17 4.46
C ILE A 11 -5.44 2.73 5.00
N ALA A 12 -6.50 1.92 4.84
CA ALA A 12 -6.48 0.52 5.24
C ALA A 12 -5.47 -0.29 4.39
N ASP A 13 -5.33 0.06 3.11
CA ASP A 13 -4.37 -0.57 2.21
C ASP A 13 -2.93 -0.23 2.57
N ALA A 14 -2.67 1.04 2.90
CA ALA A 14 -1.38 1.49 3.42
C ALA A 14 -1.02 0.75 4.72
N LEU A 15 -1.99 0.60 5.64
CA LEU A 15 -1.79 -0.12 6.89
C LEU A 15 -1.51 -1.60 6.65
N LEU A 16 -2.19 -2.24 5.70
CA LEU A 16 -1.98 -3.64 5.34
C LEU A 16 -0.56 -3.88 4.82
N ILE A 17 -0.04 -3.01 3.95
CA ILE A 17 1.36 -3.05 3.51
C ILE A 17 2.31 -2.87 4.71
N ALA A 18 2.08 -1.85 5.55
CA ALA A 18 2.95 -1.60 6.69
C ALA A 18 3.03 -2.79 7.67
N GLN A 19 1.90 -3.46 7.90
CA GLN A 19 1.83 -4.65 8.76
C GLN A 19 2.59 -5.85 8.17
N CYS A 20 2.45 -6.11 6.87
CA CYS A 20 3.14 -7.23 6.24
C CYS A 20 4.66 -6.99 6.17
N VAL A 21 5.08 -5.76 5.82
CA VAL A 21 6.50 -5.37 5.77
C VAL A 21 7.14 -5.47 7.16
N ALA A 22 6.39 -5.14 8.22
CA ALA A 22 6.83 -5.30 9.61
C ALA A 22 6.79 -6.76 10.12
N GLY A 23 6.32 -7.72 9.31
CA GLY A 23 6.19 -9.12 9.70
C GLY A 23 5.09 -9.39 10.74
N LEU A 24 4.11 -8.48 10.88
CA LEU A 24 2.99 -8.61 11.81
C LEU A 24 1.83 -9.41 11.21
N THR A 25 1.76 -9.49 9.90
CA THR A 25 0.78 -10.26 9.14
C THR A 25 1.48 -11.25 8.20
N GLY A 26 0.71 -11.95 7.35
CA GLY A 26 1.26 -12.88 6.37
C GLY A 26 2.06 -12.19 5.26
N PRO A 27 2.43 -12.94 4.19
CA PRO A 27 3.17 -12.40 3.05
C PRO A 27 2.48 -11.17 2.46
N CYS A 28 3.30 -10.19 2.06
CA CYS A 28 2.80 -8.99 1.41
C CYS A 28 2.08 -9.31 0.10
N PRO A 29 0.84 -8.81 -0.12
CA PRO A 29 0.15 -8.97 -1.39
C PRO A 29 0.92 -8.24 -2.51
N GLY A 30 1.09 -8.88 -3.67
CA GLY A 30 1.76 -8.25 -4.82
C GLY A 30 1.04 -6.98 -5.32
N ALA A 31 -0.26 -6.85 -5.06
CA ALA A 31 -1.03 -5.62 -5.33
C ALA A 31 -0.57 -4.41 -4.47
N GLY A 32 0.28 -4.65 -3.47
CA GLY A 32 0.93 -3.66 -2.65
C GLY A 32 2.14 -2.99 -3.31
N ASP A 33 2.67 -3.50 -4.42
CA ASP A 33 3.72 -2.82 -5.20
C ASP A 33 3.04 -1.74 -6.06
N VAL A 34 2.88 -0.55 -5.50
CA VAL A 34 2.16 0.55 -6.17
C VAL A 34 3.09 1.44 -6.96
N ASN A 35 4.39 1.44 -6.66
CA ASN A 35 5.38 2.19 -7.42
C ASN A 35 5.93 1.41 -8.64
N GLY A 36 5.68 0.11 -8.72
CA GLY A 36 6.06 -0.76 -9.83
C GLY A 36 7.55 -1.14 -9.84
N ASP A 37 8.24 -1.10 -8.70
CA ASP A 37 9.67 -1.41 -8.59
C ASP A 37 9.96 -2.90 -8.41
N GLY A 38 8.92 -3.73 -8.29
CA GLY A 38 9.01 -5.18 -8.14
C GLY A 38 9.12 -5.63 -6.68
N GLN A 39 9.05 -4.72 -5.70
CA GLN A 39 9.08 -5.04 -4.29
C GLN A 39 7.94 -4.34 -3.55
N VAL A 40 7.34 -5.05 -2.59
CA VAL A 40 6.38 -4.45 -1.66
C VAL A 40 7.14 -3.97 -0.43
N THR A 41 7.23 -2.66 -0.27
CA THR A 41 8.00 -2.02 0.80
C THR A 41 7.19 -0.97 1.54
N ILE A 42 7.79 -0.35 2.56
CA ILE A 42 7.16 0.78 3.25
C ILE A 42 6.99 2.02 2.34
N ALA A 43 7.74 2.10 1.23
CA ALA A 43 7.58 3.19 0.27
C ALA A 43 6.20 3.14 -0.41
N ASP A 44 5.70 1.93 -0.69
CA ASP A 44 4.38 1.73 -1.26
C ASP A 44 3.25 2.14 -0.31
N ALA A 45 3.37 1.75 0.96
CA ALA A 45 2.45 2.19 2.01
C ALA A 45 2.40 3.73 2.09
N LEU A 46 3.56 4.37 2.00
CA LEU A 46 3.67 5.82 2.04
C LEU A 46 3.03 6.49 0.81
N LEU A 47 3.17 5.92 -0.38
CA LEU A 47 2.51 6.41 -1.60
C LEU A 47 0.98 6.39 -1.46
N ILE A 48 0.42 5.27 -0.97
CA ILE A 48 -1.02 5.16 -0.70
C ILE A 48 -1.45 6.21 0.33
N ALA A 49 -0.70 6.39 1.42
CA ALA A 49 -1.02 7.39 2.43
C ALA A 49 -0.99 8.83 1.88
N GLN A 50 0.00 9.17 1.02
CA GLN A 50 0.09 10.48 0.37
C GLN A 50 -1.08 10.71 -0.60
N PHE A 51 -1.45 9.70 -1.38
CA PHE A 51 -2.59 9.77 -2.29
C PHE A 51 -3.90 10.00 -1.53
N VAL A 52 -4.15 9.21 -0.48
CA VAL A 52 -5.35 9.34 0.38
C VAL A 52 -5.40 10.71 1.07
N ALA A 53 -4.25 11.27 1.45
CA ALA A 53 -4.14 12.61 2.03
C ALA A 53 -4.25 13.75 1.00
N GLY A 54 -4.35 13.44 -0.31
CA GLY A 54 -4.41 14.43 -1.38
C GLY A 54 -3.09 15.19 -1.61
N LEU A 55 -1.96 14.63 -1.17
CA LEU A 55 -0.63 15.22 -1.35
C LEU A 55 -0.04 14.94 -2.75
N ILE A 56 -0.52 13.88 -3.40
CA ILE A 56 -0.17 13.50 -4.77
C ILE A 56 -1.46 13.20 -5.56
N PRO A 57 -1.46 13.43 -6.89
CA PRO A 57 -2.67 13.29 -7.70
C PRO A 57 -3.02 11.83 -8.06
N GLY A 58 -2.10 10.88 -7.84
CA GLY A 58 -2.27 9.48 -8.23
C GLY A 58 -1.19 8.57 -7.65
N LEU A 59 -1.37 7.27 -7.85
CA LEU A 59 -0.43 6.19 -7.51
C LEU A 59 0.36 5.77 -8.75
#